data_AF-A0A1T1BLJ9-F1
#
_entry.id   AF-A0A1T1BLJ9-F1
#
_cell.length_a   1.000
_cell.length_b   1.000
_cell.length_c   1.000
_cell.angle_alpha   90.00
_cell.angle_beta   90.00
_cell.angle_gamma   90.00
#
_symmetry.space_group_name_H-M   'P 1'
#
loop_
_entity.id
_entity.type
_entity.pdbx_description
1 polymer ?
#
loop_
_entity_poly.entity_id
_entity_poly.type
_entity_poly.pdbx_seq_one_letter_code
_entity_poly.pdbx_strand_id
1 'polypeptide(L)'
;MDKENPVADAKDKYDIRLRKIFGKHATENGLKLNFKVYKLKEVNAFACADGSVRVYQGLMDAMDDNEVLAVIGHEIGHVANNDSQDAVKAAYKKEAFMDAIASQSINSLN
;
A
#
# COMPACT_ATOMS: atom_id res chain seq x y z
N MET A 1 13.44 -4.05 -9.36
CA MET A 1 12.46 -2.97 -9.08
C MET A 1 13.09 -1.58 -9.11
N ASP A 2 13.65 -1.01 -8.03
CA ASP A 2 14.27 0.34 -8.08
C ASP A 2 15.48 0.44 -9.04
N LYS A 3 16.19 -0.67 -9.29
CA LYS A 3 17.32 -0.73 -10.24
C LYS A 3 16.90 -0.82 -11.72
N GLU A 4 15.64 -1.12 -12.00
CA GLU A 4 15.14 -1.34 -13.36
C GLU A 4 14.30 -0.16 -13.86
N ASN A 5 13.76 0.65 -12.95
CA ASN A 5 12.91 1.79 -13.29
C ASN A 5 13.64 3.11 -13.03
N PRO A 6 13.68 4.04 -14.00
CA PRO A 6 14.26 5.37 -13.79
C PRO A 6 13.49 6.10 -12.69
N VAL A 7 14.18 6.44 -11.60
CA VAL A 7 13.61 7.17 -10.47
C VAL A 7 13.80 8.67 -10.68
N ALA A 8 12.80 9.47 -10.34
CA ALA A 8 12.92 10.92 -10.27
C ALA A 8 13.93 11.33 -9.19
N ASP A 9 14.86 12.21 -9.55
CA ASP A 9 15.76 12.83 -8.61
C ASP A 9 15.04 13.93 -7.81
N ALA A 10 15.62 14.34 -6.68
CA ALA A 10 14.98 15.29 -5.77
C ALA A 10 14.74 16.70 -6.37
N LYS A 11 15.31 16.98 -7.55
CA LYS A 11 15.12 18.24 -8.30
C LYS A 11 14.10 18.10 -9.43
N ASP A 12 13.61 16.88 -9.69
CA ASP A 12 12.62 16.63 -10.71
C ASP A 12 11.28 17.26 -10.31
N LYS A 13 10.58 17.84 -11.30
CA LYS A 13 9.26 18.45 -11.09
C LYS A 13 8.27 17.47 -10.44
N TYR A 14 8.36 16.18 -10.74
CA TYR A 14 7.46 15.16 -10.20
C TYR A 14 7.78 14.85 -8.73
N ASP A 15 9.06 14.74 -8.36
CA ASP A 15 9.45 14.54 -6.96
C ASP A 15 9.07 15.76 -6.11
N ILE A 16 9.33 16.96 -6.61
CA ILE A 16 8.95 18.22 -5.96
C ILE A 16 7.43 18.29 -5.76
N ARG A 17 6.65 17.97 -6.80
CA ARG A 17 5.20 17.93 -6.74
C ARG A 17 4.71 16.91 -5.71
N LEU A 18 5.24 15.69 -5.74
CA LEU A 18 4.86 14.64 -4.80
C LEU A 18 5.17 15.05 -3.35
N ARG A 19 6.35 15.62 -3.11
CA ARG A 19 6.74 16.13 -1.79
C ARG A 19 5.89 17.32 -1.34
N LYS A 20 5.37 18.13 -2.26
CA LYS A 20 4.42 19.20 -1.93
C LYS A 20 3.07 18.64 -1.48
N ILE A 21 2.57 17.61 -2.17
CA ILE A 21 1.30 16.95 -1.86
C ILE A 21 1.40 16.22 -0.51
N PHE A 22 2.43 15.39 -0.32
CA PHE A 22 2.57 14.51 0.84
C PHE A 22 3.48 15.07 1.95
N GLY A 23 4.08 16.23 1.77
CA GLY A 23 5.04 16.79 2.74
C GLY A 23 4.45 17.00 4.14
N LYS A 24 3.13 17.27 4.22
CA LYS A 24 2.39 17.38 5.48
C LYS A 24 1.92 16.02 6.03
N HIS A 25 1.93 14.98 5.20
CA HIS A 25 1.48 13.62 5.47
C HIS A 25 2.64 12.61 5.52
N ALA A 26 3.89 13.07 5.58
CA ALA A 26 5.08 12.21 5.54
C ALA A 26 5.20 11.25 6.74
N THR A 27 4.33 11.40 7.73
CA THR A 27 4.21 10.51 8.89
C THR A 27 2.74 10.33 9.21
N GLU A 28 2.21 9.14 8.93
CA GLU A 28 0.84 8.73 9.29
C GLU A 28 0.90 7.46 10.13
N ASN A 29 0.12 7.41 11.21
CA ASN A 29 0.01 6.25 12.12
C ASN A 29 1.34 5.65 12.62
N GLY A 30 2.38 6.48 12.78
CA GLY A 30 3.71 6.03 13.22
C GLY A 30 4.58 5.38 12.15
N LEU A 31 4.08 5.30 10.90
CA LEU A 31 4.84 4.84 9.73
C LEU A 31 5.55 6.03 9.08
N LYS A 32 6.86 5.86 8.85
CA LYS A 32 7.64 6.83 8.09
C LYS A 32 7.49 6.53 6.60
N LEU A 33 6.71 7.34 5.90
CA LEU A 33 6.44 7.11 4.49
C LEU A 33 7.66 7.47 3.63
N ASN A 34 8.00 6.59 2.70
CA ASN A 34 9.11 6.75 1.77
C ASN A 34 8.61 6.78 0.32
N PHE A 35 8.42 8.00 -0.17
CA PHE A 35 7.91 8.26 -1.51
C PHE A 35 9.04 8.30 -2.55
N LYS A 36 8.81 7.66 -3.69
CA LYS A 36 9.62 7.86 -4.90
C LYS A 36 8.72 7.90 -6.13
N VAL A 37 9.11 8.71 -7.12
CA VAL A 37 8.46 8.72 -8.43
C VAL A 37 9.24 7.88 -9.42
N TYR A 38 8.57 6.99 -10.14
CA TYR A 38 9.11 6.32 -11.32
C TYR A 38 8.76 7.10 -12.58
N LYS A 39 9.76 7.34 -13.44
CA LYS A 39 9.61 7.98 -14.74
C LYS A 39 9.05 7.00 -15.78
N LEU A 40 7.92 6.37 -15.47
CA LEU A 40 7.16 5.51 -16.36
C LEU A 40 5.84 6.18 -16.76
N LYS A 41 5.50 6.14 -18.05
CA LYS A 41 4.30 6.82 -18.60
C LYS A 41 2.98 6.12 -18.26
N GLU A 42 3.04 4.95 -17.64
CA GLU A 42 1.87 4.20 -17.22
C GLU A 42 1.18 4.87 -16.01
N VAL A 43 -0.13 4.74 -15.96
CA VAL A 43 -0.97 5.25 -14.87
C VAL A 43 -0.99 4.19 -13.76
N ASN A 44 -0.09 4.33 -12.78
CA ASN A 44 0.03 3.37 -11.69
C ASN A 44 0.61 4.00 -10.41
N ALA A 45 0.27 3.46 -9.25
CA ALA A 45 0.90 3.71 -7.96
C ALA A 45 0.70 2.50 -7.03
N PHE A 46 1.61 2.31 -6.07
CA PHE A 46 1.47 1.28 -5.04
C PHE A 46 2.11 1.70 -3.73
N ALA A 47 1.58 1.15 -2.63
CA ALA A 47 2.09 1.31 -1.28
C ALA A 47 2.41 -0.06 -0.67
N CYS A 48 3.43 -0.13 0.16
CA CYS A 48 3.84 -1.35 0.87
C CYS A 48 3.79 -1.15 2.39
N ALA A 49 3.64 -2.26 3.12
CA ALA A 49 3.54 -2.27 4.59
C ALA A 49 4.78 -1.75 5.32
N ASP A 50 5.92 -1.62 4.63
CA ASP A 50 7.13 -0.97 5.14
C ASP A 50 7.09 0.56 5.06
N GLY A 51 5.98 1.13 4.57
CA GLY A 51 5.80 2.57 4.35
C GLY A 51 6.37 3.06 3.03
N SER A 52 6.87 2.18 2.16
CA SER A 52 7.34 2.60 0.84
C SER A 52 6.18 2.84 -0.12
N VAL A 53 6.19 3.98 -0.80
CA VAL A 53 5.18 4.37 -1.78
C VAL A 53 5.87 4.70 -3.10
N ARG A 54 5.33 4.19 -4.19
CA ARG A 54 5.85 4.38 -5.55
C ARG A 54 4.75 4.90 -6.45
N VAL A 55 5.04 6.01 -7.11
CA VAL A 55 4.08 6.74 -7.95
C VAL A 55 4.66 6.86 -9.35
N TYR A 56 3.88 6.59 -10.38
CA TYR A 56 4.37 6.68 -11.75
C TYR A 56 4.10 8.08 -12.29
N GLN A 57 5.02 8.63 -13.09
CA GLN A 57 4.80 9.95 -13.72
C GLN A 57 3.51 9.98 -14.54
N GLY A 58 3.12 8.86 -15.18
CA GLY A 58 1.88 8.77 -15.93
C GLY A 58 0.63 8.99 -15.08
N LEU A 59 0.61 8.50 -13.84
CA LEU A 59 -0.48 8.79 -12.89
C LEU A 59 -0.51 10.28 -12.55
N MET A 60 0.66 10.87 -12.29
CA MET A 60 0.76 12.28 -11.98
C MET A 60 0.37 13.16 -13.17
N ASP A 61 0.68 12.76 -14.41
CA ASP A 61 0.29 13.50 -15.61
C ASP A 61 -1.23 13.39 -15.88
N ALA A 62 -1.86 12.29 -15.48
CA ALA A 62 -3.28 12.04 -15.70
C ALA A 62 -4.21 12.68 -14.65
N MET A 63 -3.69 13.05 -13.48
CA MET A 63 -4.47 13.45 -12.31
C MET A 63 -3.97 14.76 -11.69
N ASP A 64 -4.87 15.51 -11.06
CA ASP A 64 -4.53 16.69 -10.27
C ASP A 64 -3.94 16.33 -8.89
N ASP A 65 -3.49 17.34 -8.14
CA ASP A 65 -2.85 17.13 -6.82
C ASP A 65 -3.78 16.46 -5.79
N ASN A 66 -5.08 16.73 -5.85
CA ASN A 66 -6.07 16.17 -4.93
C ASN A 66 -6.43 14.73 -5.31
N GLU A 67 -6.54 14.45 -6.61
CA GLU A 67 -6.78 13.11 -7.13
C GLU A 67 -5.60 12.19 -6.83
N VAL A 68 -4.36 12.66 -7.04
CA VAL A 68 -3.14 11.93 -6.67
C VAL A 68 -3.10 11.66 -5.16
N LEU A 69 -3.47 12.65 -4.33
CA LEU A 69 -3.59 12.48 -2.88
C LEU A 69 -4.62 11.42 -2.51
N ALA A 70 -5.81 11.47 -3.13
CA ALA A 70 -6.89 10.55 -2.83
C ALA A 70 -6.54 9.09 -3.20
N VAL A 71 -5.95 8.87 -4.38
CA VAL A 71 -5.55 7.53 -4.83
C VAL A 71 -4.47 6.96 -3.92
N ILE A 72 -3.39 7.70 -3.67
CA ILE A 72 -2.31 7.21 -2.81
C ILE A 72 -2.76 7.06 -1.36
N GLY A 73 -3.60 7.97 -0.85
CA GLY A 73 -4.21 7.87 0.47
C GLY A 73 -5.08 6.63 0.61
N HIS A 74 -5.80 6.24 -0.45
CA HIS A 74 -6.56 4.98 -0.50
C HIS A 74 -5.62 3.76 -0.41
N GLU A 75 -4.53 3.75 -1.16
CA GLU A 75 -3.52 2.67 -1.10
C GLU A 75 -2.84 2.56 0.27
N ILE A 76 -2.44 3.70 0.86
CA ILE A 76 -1.89 3.75 2.22
C ILE A 76 -2.93 3.29 3.23
N GLY A 77 -4.20 3.67 3.07
CA GLY A 77 -5.31 3.24 3.92
C GLY A 77 -5.45 1.72 3.96
N HIS A 78 -5.42 1.05 2.80
CA HIS A 78 -5.44 -0.42 2.72
C HIS A 78 -4.26 -1.08 3.43
N VAL A 79 -3.07 -0.49 3.26
CA VAL A 79 -1.84 -1.00 3.88
C VAL A 79 -1.85 -0.79 5.39
N ALA A 80 -2.25 0.39 5.86
CA ALA A 80 -2.28 0.76 7.27
C ALA A 80 -3.38 0.02 8.04
N ASN A 81 -4.56 -0.16 7.43
CA ASN A 81 -5.65 -0.93 8.01
C ASN A 81 -5.43 -2.44 7.93
N ASN A 82 -4.35 -2.90 7.29
CA ASN A 82 -4.04 -4.32 7.18
C ASN A 82 -5.18 -5.14 6.58
N ASP A 83 -6.02 -4.57 5.72
CA ASP A 83 -7.23 -5.24 5.22
C ASP A 83 -6.91 -6.60 4.57
N SER A 84 -5.74 -6.72 3.95
CA SER A 84 -5.23 -8.00 3.43
C SER A 84 -4.73 -8.95 4.52
N GLN A 85 -4.04 -8.46 5.55
CA GLN A 85 -3.57 -9.30 6.66
C GLN A 85 -4.69 -9.74 7.60
N ASP A 86 -5.67 -8.89 7.86
CA ASP A 86 -6.81 -9.22 8.71
C ASP A 86 -7.77 -10.17 7.98
N ALA A 87 -7.98 -10.01 6.68
CA ALA A 87 -8.73 -11.00 5.89
C ALA A 87 -8.03 -12.37 5.89
N VAL A 88 -6.71 -12.40 5.69
CA VAL A 88 -5.91 -13.65 5.71
C VAL A 88 -5.87 -14.25 7.12
N LYS A 89 -5.62 -13.46 8.17
CA LYS A 89 -5.65 -13.93 9.57
C LYS A 89 -7.05 -14.40 9.96
N ALA A 90 -8.10 -13.75 9.50
CA ALA A 90 -9.48 -14.19 9.73
C ALA A 90 -9.76 -15.52 9.04
N ALA A 91 -9.31 -15.69 7.79
CA ALA A 91 -9.40 -16.97 7.08
C ALA A 91 -8.64 -18.09 7.83
N TYR A 92 -7.38 -17.85 8.21
CA TYR A 92 -6.58 -18.83 8.97
C TYR A 92 -7.18 -19.14 10.36
N LYS A 93 -7.68 -18.13 11.08
CA LYS A 93 -8.37 -18.35 12.36
C LYS A 93 -9.65 -19.16 12.18
N LYS A 94 -10.41 -18.91 11.11
CA LYS A 94 -11.62 -19.65 10.78
C LYS A 94 -11.28 -21.10 10.46
N GLU A 95 -10.25 -21.36 9.67
CA GLU A 95 -9.79 -22.74 9.39
C GLU A 95 -9.35 -23.45 10.67
N ALA A 96 -8.49 -22.85 11.49
CA ALA A 96 -8.05 -23.45 12.75
C ALA A 96 -9.21 -23.72 13.72
N PHE A 97 -10.21 -22.83 13.75
CA PHE A 97 -11.41 -23.01 14.57
C PHE A 97 -12.32 -24.12 14.03
N MET A 98 -12.54 -24.17 12.72
CA MET A 98 -13.31 -25.24 12.08
C MET A 98 -12.63 -26.60 12.22
N ASP A 99 -11.31 -26.65 12.11
CA ASP A 99 -10.50 -27.85 12.34
C ASP A 99 -10.61 -28.31 13.80
N ALA A 100 -10.57 -27.39 14.78
CA ALA A 100 -10.77 -27.71 16.19
C ALA A 100 -12.19 -28.23 16.50
N ILE A 101 -13.23 -27.68 15.86
CA ILE A 101 -14.61 -28.19 15.98
C ILE A 101 -14.73 -29.57 15.31
N ALA A 102 -14.21 -29.72 14.10
CA ALA A 102 -14.24 -30.98 13.37
C ALA A 102 -13.55 -32.09 14.18
N SER A 103 -12.40 -31.80 14.77
CA SER A 103 -11.65 -32.68 15.66
C SER A 103 -12.46 -33.17 16.88
N GLN A 104 -13.35 -32.33 17.41
CA GLN A 104 -14.21 -32.71 18.55
C GLN A 104 -15.43 -33.54 18.11
N SER A 105 -15.97 -33.33 16.90
CA SER A 105 -17.08 -34.13 16.37
C SER A 105 -16.68 -35.58 16.05
N ILE A 106 -15.41 -35.86 15.70
CA ILE A 106 -14.97 -37.24 15.40
C ILE A 106 -14.79 -38.10 16.67
N ASN A 107 -14.65 -37.48 17.85
CA ASN A 107 -14.42 -38.18 19.11
C ASN A 107 -15.70 -38.58 19.88
N SER A 108 -16.89 -38.36 19.31
CA SER A 108 -18.19 -38.68 19.92
C SER A 108 -18.89 -39.91 19.33
N LEU A 109 -18.21 -40.69 18.48
CA LEU A 109 -18.72 -41.96 17.93
C LEU A 109 -17.86 -43.12 18.43
N ASN A 110 -17.97 -43.44 19.72
CA ASN A 110 -17.61 -44.74 20.30
C ASN A 110 -18.71 -45.16 21.28
#